data_AF-A0A2Z6MKT9-F1
#
_entry.id   AF-A0A2Z6MKT9-F1
#
_cell.length_a   1.000
_cell.length_b   1.000
_cell.length_c   1.000
_cell.angle_alpha   90.00
_cell.angle_beta   90.00
_cell.angle_gamma   90.00
#
_symmetry.space_group_name_H-M   'P 1'
#
loop_
_entity.id
_entity.type
_entity.pdbx_description
1 polymer ?
#
loop_
_entity_poly.entity_id
_entity_poly.type
_entity_poly.pdbx_seq_one_letter_code
_entity_poly.pdbx_strand_id
1 'polypeptide(L)'
;MAESGDGQNAGGSGIFPPSTLQIQGSKVQTAIAFYASVFDATDLGQTRDPRGVLARKFTLLNGSKSIYIVAAEEDADSSCMTYGTTAGGSQVHLAGNPHGLMVAASDDVRAIAEKAEQNGGKAKFGKVLKSAEERVYAVLTDPIGFLWCINPK
;
A
#
# COMPACT_ATOMS: atom_id res chain seq x y z
N MET A 1 -28.24 -11.09 -31.99
CA MET A 1 -27.14 -10.61 -32.84
C MET A 1 -26.07 -10.08 -31.92
N ALA A 2 -24.85 -10.56 -32.06
CA ALA A 2 -23.69 -10.06 -31.34
C ALA A 2 -23.11 -8.88 -32.12
N GLU A 3 -22.81 -7.79 -31.43
CA GLU A 3 -21.72 -6.89 -31.81
C GLU A 3 -20.81 -6.73 -30.59
N SER A 4 -19.65 -7.37 -30.70
CA SER A 4 -18.47 -7.14 -29.88
C SER A 4 -17.84 -5.80 -30.23
N GLY A 5 -17.31 -5.11 -29.23
CA GLY A 5 -16.40 -3.99 -29.38
C GLY A 5 -15.57 -3.85 -28.12
N ASP A 6 -14.38 -4.44 -28.16
CA ASP A 6 -13.38 -4.52 -27.11
C ASP A 6 -13.05 -3.21 -26.38
N GLY A 7 -12.87 -3.33 -25.06
CA GLY A 7 -11.65 -2.86 -24.41
C GLY A 7 -11.34 -1.37 -24.44
N GLN A 8 -12.24 -0.50 -23.97
CA GLN A 8 -11.91 0.89 -23.67
C GLN A 8 -12.59 1.35 -22.38
N ASN A 9 -11.93 1.02 -21.25
CA ASN A 9 -11.74 1.88 -20.06
C ASN A 9 -11.17 1.03 -18.90
N ALA A 10 -9.95 0.50 -19.10
CA ALA A 10 -9.06 0.11 -18.00
C ALA A 10 -8.40 1.37 -17.38
N GLY A 11 -9.21 2.41 -17.16
CA GLY A 11 -8.82 3.72 -16.67
C GLY A 11 -9.97 4.29 -15.85
N GLY A 12 -9.81 4.31 -14.53
CA GLY A 12 -10.77 4.96 -13.62
C GLY A 12 -11.69 4.01 -12.84
N SER A 13 -11.14 3.08 -12.07
CA SER A 13 -11.86 2.56 -10.89
C SER A 13 -11.17 3.12 -9.65
N GLY A 14 -11.70 4.25 -9.20
CA GLY A 14 -11.10 5.14 -8.20
C GLY A 14 -11.07 4.54 -6.80
N ILE A 15 -10.03 3.76 -6.51
CA ILE A 15 -9.54 3.52 -5.16
C ILE A 15 -8.07 3.93 -5.18
N PHE A 16 -7.80 5.09 -4.59
CA PHE A 16 -6.45 5.61 -4.37
C PHE A 16 -5.70 4.68 -3.41
N PRO A 17 -4.35 4.65 -3.43
CA PRO A 17 -3.61 3.81 -2.50
C PRO A 17 -4.14 4.01 -1.07
N PRO A 18 -4.30 2.93 -0.29
CA PRO A 18 -4.90 3.01 1.02
C PRO A 18 -4.29 4.12 1.86
N SER A 19 -5.15 5.01 2.34
CA SER A 19 -4.70 6.11 3.18
C SER A 19 -4.48 5.62 4.60
N THR A 20 -5.25 4.63 5.06
CA THR A 20 -5.21 4.19 6.46
C THR A 20 -4.94 2.69 6.58
N LEU A 21 -3.95 2.37 7.42
CA LEU A 21 -3.63 1.03 7.91
C LEU A 21 -4.05 0.91 9.36
N GLN A 22 -4.82 -0.11 9.69
CA GLN A 22 -5.21 -0.42 11.07
C GLN A 22 -4.48 -1.68 11.51
N ILE A 23 -3.46 -1.53 12.36
CA ILE A 23 -2.48 -2.56 12.72
C ILE A 23 -2.64 -2.91 14.20
N GLN A 24 -2.58 -4.19 14.56
CA GLN A 24 -2.53 -4.62 15.98
C GLN A 24 -1.42 -3.88 16.72
N GLY A 25 -1.70 -3.37 17.93
CA GLY A 25 -0.77 -2.55 18.71
C GLY A 25 0.62 -3.18 18.85
N SER A 26 0.68 -4.48 19.10
CA SER A 26 1.90 -5.29 19.21
C SER A 26 2.77 -5.30 17.94
N LYS A 27 2.19 -5.04 16.78
CA LYS A 27 2.86 -5.09 15.46
C LYS A 27 3.23 -3.71 14.90
N VAL A 28 2.76 -2.63 15.52
CA VAL A 28 2.96 -1.25 15.02
C VAL A 28 4.45 -0.90 14.93
N GLN A 29 5.26 -1.24 15.94
CA GLN A 29 6.69 -0.90 15.93
C GLN A 29 7.45 -1.66 14.83
N THR A 30 7.16 -2.95 14.65
CA THR A 30 7.73 -3.75 13.57
C THR A 30 7.38 -3.19 12.20
N ALA A 31 6.12 -2.78 12.00
CA ALA A 31 5.66 -2.16 10.76
C ALA A 31 6.37 -0.84 10.48
N ILE A 32 6.44 0.05 11.47
CA ILE A 32 7.10 1.36 11.34
C ILE A 32 8.59 1.19 11.01
N ALA A 33 9.29 0.29 11.69
CA ALA A 33 10.71 0.03 11.43
C ALA A 33 10.92 -0.45 9.98
N PHE A 34 10.09 -1.38 9.50
CA PHE A 34 10.15 -1.82 8.12
C PHE A 34 9.85 -0.68 7.12
N TYR A 35 8.81 0.12 7.35
CA TYR A 35 8.47 1.23 6.45
C TYR A 35 9.56 2.31 6.42
N ALA A 36 10.20 2.59 7.55
CA ALA A 36 11.32 3.52 7.62
C ALA A 36 12.49 3.04 6.75
N SER A 37 12.88 1.76 6.87
CA SER A 37 14.01 1.20 6.12
C SER A 37 13.75 1.02 4.62
N VAL A 38 12.52 0.65 4.25
CA VAL A 38 12.20 0.25 2.87
C VAL A 38 11.65 1.41 2.05
N PHE A 39 10.84 2.27 2.67
CA PHE A 39 10.12 3.35 2.00
C PHE A 39 10.53 4.75 2.47
N ASP A 40 11.63 4.88 3.22
CA ASP A 40 12.08 6.15 3.79
C ASP A 40 10.94 6.83 4.60
N ALA A 41 10.17 6.01 5.34
CA ALA A 41 9.01 6.49 6.07
C ALA A 41 9.41 7.48 7.17
N THR A 42 8.80 8.67 7.15
CA THR A 42 9.01 9.71 8.15
C THR A 42 7.72 9.94 8.93
N ASP A 43 7.82 9.91 10.26
CA ASP A 43 6.70 10.21 11.16
C ASP A 43 6.41 11.71 11.19
N LEU A 44 5.15 12.07 10.93
CA LEU A 44 4.65 13.44 10.99
C LEU A 44 3.86 13.74 12.27
N GLY A 45 3.77 12.76 13.18
CA GLY A 45 3.10 12.88 14.46
C GLY A 45 1.65 12.43 14.44
N GLN A 46 0.96 12.72 15.55
CA GLN A 46 -0.40 12.30 15.79
C GLN A 46 -1.41 13.24 15.13
N THR A 47 -2.43 12.67 14.51
CA THR A 47 -3.49 13.41 13.82
C THR A 47 -4.77 12.57 13.77
N ARG A 48 -5.76 13.02 13.01
CA ARG A 48 -6.93 12.21 12.66
C ARG A 48 -6.81 11.71 11.23
N ASP A 49 -7.13 10.45 11.01
CA ASP A 49 -7.28 9.91 9.67
C ASP A 49 -8.55 10.49 8.99
N PRO A 50 -8.79 10.23 7.70
CA PRO A 50 -9.99 10.72 7.01
C PRO A 50 -11.33 10.23 7.59
N ARG A 51 -11.34 9.22 8.47
CA ARG A 51 -12.53 8.74 9.19
C ARG A 51 -12.75 9.49 10.52
N GLY A 52 -11.82 10.40 10.89
CA GLY A 52 -11.83 11.10 12.18
C GLY A 52 -11.22 10.29 13.33
N VAL A 53 -10.64 9.13 13.05
CA VAL A 53 -10.02 8.25 14.06
C VAL A 53 -8.61 8.75 14.37
N LEU A 54 -8.23 8.70 15.65
CA LEU A 54 -6.89 9.07 16.09
C LEU A 54 -5.85 8.13 15.45
N ALA A 55 -4.90 8.70 14.72
CA ALA A 55 -3.91 7.98 13.94
C ALA A 55 -2.54 8.67 14.02
N ARG A 56 -1.49 7.94 13.68
CA ARG A 56 -0.16 8.51 13.47
C ARG A 56 0.11 8.61 11.98
N LYS A 57 0.47 9.79 11.50
CA LYS A 57 0.66 10.05 10.06
C LYS A 57 2.13 9.86 9.69
N PHE A 58 2.38 9.19 8.58
CA PHE A 58 3.71 9.01 8.02
C PHE A 58 3.73 9.48 6.57
N THR A 59 4.87 10.00 6.11
CA THR A 59 5.17 10.15 4.68
C THR A 59 6.09 9.04 4.22
N LEU A 60 5.89 8.55 3.00
CA LEU A 60 6.69 7.51 2.35
C LEU A 60 7.35 8.07 1.08
N LEU A 61 8.38 7.37 0.59
CA LEU A 61 9.11 7.66 -0.64
C LEU A 61 9.53 9.13 -0.74
N ASN A 62 10.26 9.60 0.27
CA ASN A 62 10.75 10.98 0.34
C ASN A 62 9.63 12.04 0.22
N GLY A 63 8.48 11.79 0.85
CA GLY A 63 7.38 12.75 0.90
C GLY A 63 6.34 12.60 -0.22
N SER A 64 6.54 11.67 -1.16
CA SER A 64 5.66 11.50 -2.33
C SER A 64 4.26 10.97 -1.97
N LYS A 65 4.13 10.28 -0.84
CA LYS A 65 2.87 9.68 -0.35
C LYS A 65 2.75 9.83 1.15
N SER A 66 1.52 9.79 1.66
CA SER A 66 1.25 9.71 3.10
C SER A 66 0.35 8.54 3.43
N ILE A 67 0.57 7.96 4.61
CA ILE A 67 -0.26 6.92 5.21
C ILE A 67 -0.61 7.31 6.65
N TYR A 68 -1.70 6.76 7.15
CA TYR A 68 -2.16 6.89 8.53
C TYR A 68 -2.13 5.50 9.17
N ILE A 69 -1.46 5.35 10.30
CA ILE A 69 -1.45 4.11 11.08
C ILE A 69 -2.34 4.29 12.30
N VAL A 70 -3.35 3.44 12.43
CA VAL A 70 -4.23 3.33 13.59
C VAL A 70 -3.86 2.04 14.33
N ALA A 71 -3.54 2.14 15.62
CA ALA A 71 -3.33 0.96 16.45
C ALA A 71 -4.70 0.33 16.80
N ALA A 72 -4.87 -0.95 16.49
CA ALA A 72 -6.04 -1.75 16.84
C ALA A 72 -5.81 -2.56 18.12
N GLU A 73 -6.89 -2.92 18.79
CA GLU A 73 -6.89 -3.86 19.91
C GLU A 73 -6.44 -5.26 19.46
N GLU A 74 -5.80 -6.02 20.36
CA GLU A 74 -5.17 -7.31 20.04
C GLU A 74 -6.20 -8.39 19.63
N ASP A 75 -7.43 -8.32 20.16
CA ASP A 75 -8.52 -9.27 19.91
C ASP A 75 -9.35 -8.98 18.64
N ALA A 76 -8.94 -7.98 17.84
CA ALA A 76 -9.56 -7.75 16.54
C ALA A 76 -9.25 -8.93 15.60
N ASP A 77 -10.26 -9.75 15.30
CA ASP A 77 -10.20 -10.83 14.32
C ASP A 77 -9.57 -10.32 13.01
N SER A 78 -8.39 -10.85 12.68
CA SER A 78 -7.59 -10.61 11.47
C SER A 78 -6.75 -9.33 11.39
N SER A 79 -5.44 -9.57 11.33
CA SER A 79 -4.47 -9.00 10.38
C SER A 79 -4.88 -7.70 9.68
N CYS A 80 -4.21 -6.60 10.04
CA CYS A 80 -4.12 -5.34 9.30
C CYS A 80 -5.32 -4.97 8.38
N MET A 81 -6.26 -4.15 8.86
CA MET A 81 -7.35 -3.65 8.02
C MET A 81 -6.91 -2.44 7.18
N THR A 82 -7.43 -2.39 5.95
CA THR A 82 -7.02 -1.40 4.93
C THR A 82 -8.22 -0.60 4.45
N TYR A 83 -8.07 0.73 4.40
CA TYR A 83 -9.09 1.64 3.88
C TYR A 83 -8.54 2.48 2.72
N GLY A 84 -9.25 2.42 1.59
CA GLY A 84 -8.97 3.22 0.40
C GLY A 84 -9.87 4.45 0.32
N THR A 85 -9.36 5.54 -0.24
CA THR A 85 -10.17 6.72 -0.57
C THR A 85 -10.68 6.59 -2.00
N THR A 86 -11.96 6.85 -2.23
CA THR A 86 -12.52 6.93 -3.59
C THR A 86 -12.20 8.28 -4.23
N ALA A 87 -12.40 8.41 -5.54
CA ALA A 87 -12.29 9.70 -6.23
C ALA A 87 -13.26 10.77 -5.72
N GLY A 88 -14.37 10.36 -5.10
CA GLY A 88 -15.32 11.25 -4.43
C GLY A 88 -14.94 11.59 -2.98
N GLY A 89 -13.79 11.13 -2.48
CA GLY A 89 -13.32 11.38 -1.12
C GLY A 89 -13.88 10.42 -0.05
N SER A 90 -14.77 9.50 -0.41
CA SER A 90 -15.34 8.53 0.52
C SER A 90 -14.32 7.43 0.86
N GLN A 91 -14.30 6.98 2.12
CA GLN A 91 -13.48 5.84 2.52
C GLN A 91 -14.25 4.51 2.32
N VAL A 92 -13.58 3.52 1.75
CA VAL A 92 -14.12 2.17 1.55
C VAL A 92 -13.22 1.15 2.24
N HIS A 93 -13.83 0.24 3.01
CA HIS A 93 -13.12 -0.91 3.55
C HIS A 93 -12.76 -1.84 2.40
N LEU A 94 -11.48 -2.14 2.23
CA LEU A 94 -11.00 -3.08 1.21
C LEU A 94 -11.06 -4.51 1.76
N ALA A 95 -12.29 -4.97 2.07
CA ALA A 95 -12.52 -6.29 2.65
C ALA A 95 -12.06 -7.41 1.70
N GLY A 96 -11.37 -8.42 2.25
CA GLY A 96 -10.91 -9.59 1.49
C GLY A 96 -9.73 -9.34 0.55
N ASN A 97 -9.19 -8.12 0.52
CA ASN A 97 -8.05 -7.78 -0.32
C ASN A 97 -6.84 -7.49 0.58
N PRO A 98 -5.96 -8.47 0.87
CA PRO A 98 -4.71 -8.21 1.59
C PRO A 98 -3.72 -7.37 0.77
N HIS A 99 -4.10 -6.94 -0.44
CA HIS A 99 -3.19 -6.51 -1.47
C HIS A 99 -3.04 -4.98 -1.50
N GLY A 100 -1.89 -4.54 -0.99
CA GLY A 100 -1.04 -3.65 -1.74
C GLY A 100 -1.41 -2.18 -1.66
N LEU A 101 -0.80 -1.45 -0.73
CA LEU A 101 -0.59 -0.03 -0.97
C LEU A 101 0.20 0.10 -2.29
N MET A 102 -0.36 0.74 -3.31
CA MET A 102 0.41 1.11 -4.49
C MET A 102 1.36 2.22 -4.06
N VAL A 103 2.60 1.86 -3.72
CA VAL A 103 3.63 2.79 -3.26
C VAL A 103 4.26 3.42 -4.49
N ALA A 104 3.46 4.31 -5.07
CA ALA A 104 3.75 5.07 -6.27
C ALA A 104 4.28 4.23 -7.44
N ALA A 105 4.56 4.93 -8.52
CA ALA A 105 5.32 4.40 -9.60
C ALA A 105 6.79 4.82 -9.31
N SER A 106 7.71 3.86 -9.24
CA SER A 106 9.13 4.09 -8.93
C SER A 106 10.00 3.57 -10.07
N ASP A 107 11.08 4.28 -10.40
CA ASP A 107 12.07 3.77 -11.36
C ASP A 107 12.94 2.67 -10.72
N ASP A 108 12.92 2.58 -9.38
CA ASP A 108 13.80 1.74 -8.55
C ASP A 108 13.06 0.55 -7.91
N VAL A 109 12.11 -0.06 -8.63
CA VAL A 109 11.30 -1.21 -8.13
C VAL A 109 12.19 -2.31 -7.54
N ARG A 110 13.32 -2.61 -8.19
CA ARG A 110 14.24 -3.66 -7.76
C ARG A 110 14.99 -3.32 -6.47
N ALA A 111 15.45 -2.08 -6.32
CA ALA A 111 16.15 -1.65 -5.11
C ALA A 111 15.22 -1.64 -3.89
N ILE A 112 13.96 -1.26 -4.06
CA ILE A 112 12.95 -1.33 -2.98
C ILE A 112 12.69 -2.79 -2.60
N ALA A 113 12.59 -3.70 -3.58
CA ALA A 113 12.43 -5.13 -3.32
C ALA A 113 13.62 -5.73 -2.56
N GLU A 114 14.86 -5.39 -2.95
CA GLU A 114 16.07 -5.83 -2.25
C GLU A 114 16.13 -5.29 -0.82
N LYS A 115 15.81 -4.01 -0.61
CA LYS A 115 15.68 -3.43 0.74
C LYS A 115 14.62 -4.16 1.56
N ALA A 116 13.48 -4.51 0.98
CA ALA A 116 12.43 -5.24 1.66
C ALA A 116 12.90 -6.62 2.14
N GLU A 117 13.60 -7.38 1.30
CA GLU A 117 14.14 -8.69 1.70
C GLU A 117 15.22 -8.56 2.79
N GLN A 118 16.10 -7.56 2.70
CA GLN A 118 17.12 -7.28 3.72
C GLN A 118 16.51 -6.90 5.09
N ASN A 119 15.30 -6.36 5.10
CA ASN A 119 14.59 -5.94 6.32
C ASN A 119 13.52 -6.96 6.77
N GLY A 120 13.65 -8.23 6.36
CA GLY A 120 12.79 -9.32 6.82
C GLY A 120 11.45 -9.44 6.11
N GLY A 121 11.25 -8.68 5.04
CA GLY A 121 10.13 -8.87 4.12
C GLY A 121 10.41 -9.96 3.08
N LYS A 122 9.47 -10.16 2.17
CA LYS A 122 9.59 -11.04 1.00
C LYS A 122 9.21 -10.27 -0.25
N ALA A 123 9.92 -10.47 -1.36
CA ALA A 123 9.53 -9.87 -2.63
C ALA A 123 9.10 -10.93 -3.66
N LYS A 124 8.13 -10.58 -4.50
CA LYS A 124 7.76 -11.33 -5.70
C LYS A 124 7.67 -10.36 -6.85
N PHE A 125 8.30 -10.69 -7.98
CA PHE A 125 8.23 -9.88 -9.18
C PHE A 125 7.15 -10.40 -10.11
N GLY A 126 6.45 -9.48 -10.76
CA GLY A 126 5.54 -9.78 -11.85
C GLY A 126 5.80 -8.86 -13.03
N LYS A 127 5.23 -9.22 -14.18
CA LYS A 127 5.35 -8.46 -15.43
C LYS A 127 3.99 -7.86 -15.76
N VAL A 128 3.96 -6.55 -15.99
CA VAL A 128 2.79 -5.90 -16.62
C VAL A 128 3.13 -5.68 -18.09
N LEU A 129 2.34 -6.29 -18.96
CA LEU A 129 2.34 -5.96 -20.38
C LEU A 129 1.40 -4.76 -20.57
N LYS A 130 1.96 -3.56 -20.56
CA LYS A 130 1.21 -2.34 -20.89
C LYS A 130 1.87 -1.74 -22.13
N SER A 131 1.27 -1.93 -23.30
CA SER A 131 1.84 -1.57 -24.61
C SER A 131 3.18 -2.29 -24.89
N ALA A 132 3.91 -1.90 -25.94
CA ALA A 132 5.08 -2.61 -26.47
C ALA A 132 6.31 -2.70 -25.52
N GLU A 133 6.18 -2.26 -24.27
CA GLU A 133 7.21 -2.31 -23.23
C GLU A 133 6.79 -3.23 -22.08
N GLU A 134 7.62 -4.22 -21.78
CA GLU A 134 7.50 -5.04 -20.59
C GLU A 134 8.02 -4.27 -19.38
N ARG A 135 7.16 -4.01 -18.38
CA ARG A 135 7.58 -3.38 -17.12
C ARG A 135 7.39 -4.32 -15.94
N VAL A 136 8.36 -4.30 -15.03
CA VAL A 136 8.40 -5.19 -13.85
C VAL A 136 7.82 -4.47 -12.64
N TYR A 137 6.83 -5.07 -12.00
CA TYR A 137 6.32 -4.65 -10.69
C TYR A 137 6.77 -5.62 -9.61
N ALA A 138 6.78 -5.17 -8.35
CA ALA A 138 7.07 -6.02 -7.21
C ALA A 138 5.91 -6.02 -6.22
N VAL A 139 5.58 -7.20 -5.70
CA VAL A 139 4.72 -7.37 -4.53
C VAL A 139 5.62 -7.72 -3.36
N LEU A 140 5.58 -6.90 -2.32
CA LEU A 140 6.34 -7.10 -1.09
C LEU A 140 5.40 -7.61 -0.01
N THR A 141 5.86 -8.54 0.81
CA THR A 141 5.22 -8.90 2.08
C THR A 141 6.08 -8.36 3.20
N ASP A 142 5.54 -7.49 4.04
CA ASP A 142 6.26 -6.99 5.20
C ASP A 142 6.25 -8.02 6.36
N PRO A 143 7.04 -7.80 7.44
CA PRO A 143 7.14 -8.75 8.55
C PRO A 143 5.83 -8.97 9.31
N ILE A 144 4.85 -8.08 9.18
CA ILE A 144 3.54 -8.20 9.83
C ILE A 144 2.50 -8.89 8.92
N GLY A 145 2.92 -9.29 7.72
CA GLY A 145 2.12 -10.01 6.72
C GLY A 145 1.36 -9.09 5.77
N PHE A 146 1.61 -7.78 5.78
CA PHE A 146 0.95 -6.85 4.88
C PHE A 146 1.59 -6.88 3.49
N LEU A 147 0.77 -6.80 2.44
CA LEU A 147 1.28 -6.75 1.07
C LEU A 147 1.39 -5.31 0.57
N TRP A 148 2.47 -5.03 -0.15
CA TRP A 148 2.76 -3.76 -0.79
C TRP A 148 2.96 -3.98 -2.28
N CYS A 149 2.41 -3.12 -3.14
CA CYS A 149 2.58 -3.25 -4.58
C CYS A 149 3.38 -2.05 -5.10
N ILE A 150 4.53 -2.31 -5.70
CA ILE A 150 5.43 -1.30 -6.25
C ILE A 150 5.35 -1.39 -7.76
N ASN A 151 4.78 -0.37 -8.39
CA ASN A 151 4.72 -0.30 -9.84
C ASN A 151 5.92 0.47 -10.40
N PRO A 152 6.38 0.15 -11.61
CA PRO A 152 7.30 1.00 -12.35
C PRO A 152 6.60 2.28 -12.81
N LYS A 153 7.31 3.42 -12.88
CA LYS A 153 6.83 4.64 -13.57
C LYS A 153 6.55 4.38 -15.05
#